data_AF-A0A240SY92-F1
#
_entry.id   AF-A0A240SY92-F1
#
_cell.length_a   1.000
_cell.length_b   1.000
_cell.length_c   1.000
_cell.angle_alpha   90.00
_cell.angle_beta   90.00
_cell.angle_gamma   90.00
#
_symmetry.space_group_name_H-M   'P 1'
#
loop_
_entity.id
_entity.type
_entity.pdbx_description
1 polymer ?
#
loop_
_entity_poly.entity_id
_entity_poly.type
_entity_poly.pdbx_seq_one_letter_code
_entity_poly.pdbx_strand_id
1 'polypeptide(L)'
;MAHLKLGRKLFLCFQLCGLNLINLSTLNKNTKKKNSVKIKYHLYHLLHIVIFCANLVIVLSCPNSIMFAFDPLGKFNDWIKYYAAITTSCIILLESYVRVEELIDVFHQSFKLEAIFRAIKIDLSQQNENSTRIYMRKFVFYIVLLFALELWSLPFLLRNTSQLNYWILSMPLVIQSRFRQLQHLYCIDLCHHYSRTLACNIKQLAIFLNTLDITTPCNPISLEKYRMKFIHHRFKILQKSYYIIWKMANSVNLYFGWSQVANYAGQFLQLLSDFYWLYWRFYNESYGFGMCSMLMMSNFINYPHLIQSISIWLHRVKFTVYDSKISETLINFSLQIVQEPVIFQAMELFTIDFKPLRSMISAITTYMVLFVQFLPRLVTSSYLHSE
;
A
#
# COMPACT_ATOMS: atom_id res chain seq x y z
N MET A 1 -25.26 -2.30 -8.10
CA MET A 1 -24.98 -1.24 -9.10
C MET A 1 -24.50 0.10 -8.52
N ALA A 2 -24.95 0.55 -7.33
CA ALA A 2 -24.51 1.81 -6.73
C ALA A 2 -23.02 1.84 -6.32
N HIS A 3 -22.46 0.72 -5.83
CA HIS A 3 -21.05 0.64 -5.43
C HIS A 3 -20.06 0.72 -6.62
N LEU A 4 -20.48 0.29 -7.81
CA LEU A 4 -19.72 0.47 -9.05
C LEU A 4 -19.62 1.94 -9.46
N LYS A 5 -20.60 2.79 -9.10
CA LYS A 5 -20.54 4.24 -9.34
C LYS A 5 -19.57 4.95 -8.40
N LEU A 6 -19.56 4.57 -7.12
CA LEU A 6 -18.63 5.15 -6.14
C LEU A 6 -17.18 4.74 -6.45
N GLY A 7 -16.96 3.48 -6.81
CA GLY A 7 -15.67 3.01 -7.33
C GLY A 7 -15.20 3.86 -8.51
N ARG A 8 -16.06 4.12 -9.52
CA ARG A 8 -15.74 4.97 -10.68
C ARG A 8 -15.23 6.37 -10.33
N LYS A 9 -15.83 7.03 -9.33
CA LYS A 9 -15.36 8.35 -8.88
C LYS A 9 -13.98 8.27 -8.22
N LEU A 10 -13.76 7.23 -7.44
CA LEU A 10 -12.48 6.96 -6.78
C LEU A 10 -11.38 6.65 -7.80
N PHE A 11 -11.70 5.86 -8.83
CA PHE A 11 -10.81 5.61 -9.96
C PHE A 11 -10.35 6.94 -10.57
N LEU A 12 -11.27 7.87 -10.87
CA LEU A 12 -10.93 9.19 -11.43
C LEU A 12 -9.94 9.97 -10.55
N CYS A 13 -10.09 9.97 -9.22
CA CYS A 13 -9.15 10.63 -8.31
C CYS A 13 -7.72 10.09 -8.45
N PHE A 14 -7.56 8.78 -8.57
CA PHE A 14 -6.25 8.18 -8.84
C PHE A 14 -5.72 8.61 -10.21
N GLN A 15 -6.56 8.59 -11.26
CA GLN A 15 -6.13 8.96 -12.62
C GLN A 15 -5.63 10.40 -12.69
N LEU A 16 -6.27 11.31 -11.95
CA LEU A 16 -5.84 12.71 -11.83
C LEU A 16 -4.48 12.89 -11.14
N CYS A 17 -4.02 11.88 -10.39
CA CYS A 17 -2.71 11.86 -9.75
C CYS A 17 -1.67 11.06 -10.56
N GLY A 18 -1.98 10.70 -11.81
CA GLY A 18 -1.10 9.88 -12.66
C GLY A 18 -1.05 8.42 -12.24
N LEU A 19 -1.96 8.00 -11.35
CA LEU A 19 -2.05 6.64 -10.85
C LEU A 19 -3.28 6.00 -11.45
N ASN A 20 -3.12 5.03 -12.34
CA ASN A 20 -4.29 4.33 -12.85
C ASN A 20 -4.58 3.10 -12.00
N LEU A 21 -5.68 3.14 -11.28
CA LEU A 21 -6.36 1.92 -10.88
C LEU A 21 -7.14 1.46 -12.12
N ILE A 22 -6.68 0.39 -12.75
CA ILE A 22 -7.28 -0.09 -13.99
C ILE A 22 -8.72 -0.46 -13.70
N ASN A 23 -9.65 0.07 -14.50
CA ASN A 23 -11.05 -0.29 -14.37
C ASN A 23 -11.19 -1.78 -14.71
N LEU A 24 -11.25 -2.61 -13.67
CA LEU A 24 -11.46 -4.06 -13.69
C LEU A 24 -12.45 -4.49 -14.78
N SER A 25 -13.58 -3.79 -14.91
CA SER A 25 -14.63 -4.13 -15.89
C SER A 25 -14.20 -4.04 -17.37
N THR A 26 -13.11 -3.31 -17.67
CA THR A 26 -12.61 -3.12 -19.03
C THR A 26 -11.56 -4.14 -19.45
N LEU A 27 -10.86 -4.77 -18.49
CA LEU A 27 -9.79 -5.74 -18.75
C LEU A 27 -10.31 -7.09 -19.27
N ASN A 28 -11.56 -7.44 -18.95
CA ASN A 28 -12.16 -8.72 -19.33
C ASN A 28 -12.64 -8.79 -20.80
N LYS A 29 -12.54 -7.70 -21.58
CA LYS A 29 -13.07 -7.64 -22.96
C LYS A 29 -11.95 -7.42 -23.99
N ASN A 30 -11.51 -8.50 -24.63
CA ASN A 30 -10.62 -8.57 -25.81
C ASN A 30 -9.22 -7.94 -25.69
N THR A 31 -8.22 -8.64 -26.21
CA THR A 31 -6.81 -8.20 -26.33
C THR A 31 -6.67 -6.84 -27.02
N LYS A 32 -7.48 -6.54 -28.04
CA LYS A 32 -7.51 -5.22 -28.70
C LYS A 32 -7.80 -4.05 -27.73
N LYS A 33 -8.59 -4.29 -26.67
CA LYS A 33 -8.91 -3.26 -25.67
C LYS A 33 -7.75 -3.04 -24.70
N LYS A 34 -6.89 -4.04 -24.47
CA LYS A 34 -5.68 -3.93 -23.63
C LYS A 34 -4.73 -2.86 -24.19
N ASN A 35 -4.48 -2.88 -25.50
CA ASN A 35 -3.60 -1.89 -26.15
C ASN A 35 -4.16 -0.46 -26.06
N SER A 36 -5.47 -0.29 -26.25
CA SER A 36 -6.11 1.03 -26.10
C SER A 36 -5.97 1.59 -24.68
N VAL A 37 -6.12 0.74 -23.65
CA VAL A 37 -5.93 1.15 -22.25
C VAL A 37 -4.47 1.53 -21.98
N LYS A 38 -3.51 0.76 -22.51
CA LYS A 38 -2.06 1.06 -22.37
C LYS A 38 -1.68 2.39 -23.03
N ILE A 39 -2.23 2.69 -24.21
CA ILE A 39 -2.00 3.99 -24.88
C ILE A 39 -2.53 5.16 -24.04
N LYS A 40 -3.77 5.06 -23.54
CA LYS A 40 -4.34 6.10 -22.66
C LYS A 40 -3.50 6.29 -21.40
N TYR A 41 -3.04 5.19 -20.82
CA TYR A 41 -2.16 5.19 -19.66
C TYR A 41 -0.86 5.97 -19.91
N HIS A 42 -0.18 5.69 -21.02
CA HIS A 42 1.05 6.41 -21.39
C HIS A 42 0.81 7.90 -21.64
N LEU A 43 -0.34 8.27 -22.23
CA LEU A 43 -0.74 9.67 -22.43
C LEU A 43 -0.90 10.42 -21.10
N TYR A 44 -1.58 9.83 -20.11
CA TYR A 44 -1.69 10.44 -18.78
C TYR A 44 -0.32 10.55 -18.09
N HIS A 45 0.53 9.52 -18.18
CA HIS A 45 1.88 9.60 -17.62
C HIS A 45 2.72 10.71 -18.27
N LEU A 46 2.64 10.85 -19.59
CA LEU A 46 3.34 11.93 -20.30
C LEU A 46 2.86 13.31 -19.82
N LEU A 47 1.54 13.49 -19.65
CA LEU A 47 0.99 14.73 -19.11
C LEU A 47 1.53 15.02 -17.70
N HIS A 48 1.60 14.02 -16.82
CA HIS A 48 2.17 14.19 -15.49
C HIS A 48 3.66 14.52 -15.51
N ILE A 49 4.44 13.93 -16.42
CA ILE A 49 5.85 14.28 -16.61
C ILE A 49 5.97 15.73 -17.06
N VAL A 50 5.13 16.20 -17.97
CA VAL A 50 5.13 17.60 -18.42
C VAL A 50 4.80 18.56 -17.28
N ILE A 51 3.75 18.28 -16.49
CA ILE A 51 3.39 19.08 -15.30
C ILE A 51 4.54 19.10 -14.28
N PHE A 52 5.16 17.93 -14.07
CA PHE A 52 6.30 17.78 -13.18
C PHE A 52 7.52 18.61 -13.63
N CYS A 53 7.87 18.54 -14.92
CA CYS A 53 8.95 19.34 -15.50
C CYS A 53 8.65 20.84 -15.41
N ALA A 54 7.41 21.26 -15.67
CA ALA A 54 7.00 22.66 -15.54
C ALA A 54 7.15 23.15 -14.09
N ASN A 55 6.74 22.34 -13.10
CA ASN A 55 6.92 22.65 -11.68
C ASN A 55 8.40 22.83 -11.31
N LEU A 56 9.27 21.93 -11.78
CA LEU A 56 10.72 22.02 -11.58
C LEU A 56 11.30 23.32 -12.17
N VAL A 57 10.91 23.66 -13.41
CA VAL A 57 11.38 24.88 -14.08
C VAL A 57 10.94 26.13 -13.31
N ILE A 58 9.70 26.17 -12.81
CA ILE A 58 9.18 27.30 -12.01
C ILE A 58 10.01 27.45 -10.72
N VAL A 59 10.30 26.36 -10.01
CA VAL A 59 11.08 26.42 -8.75
C VAL A 59 12.53 26.85 -9.00
N LEU A 60 13.16 26.35 -10.07
CA LEU A 60 14.53 26.73 -10.42
C LEU A 60 14.64 28.17 -10.93
N SER A 61 13.61 28.67 -11.62
CA SER A 61 13.60 30.05 -12.14
C SER A 61 13.33 31.09 -11.06
N CYS A 62 12.51 30.73 -10.06
CA CYS A 62 12.02 31.65 -9.04
C CYS A 62 12.29 31.18 -7.59
N PRO A 63 13.53 30.78 -7.21
CA PRO A 63 13.78 30.13 -5.92
C PRO A 63 13.50 31.05 -4.73
N ASN A 64 13.74 32.36 -4.86
CA ASN A 64 13.59 33.32 -3.77
C ASN A 64 12.12 33.71 -3.48
N SER A 65 11.20 33.56 -4.44
CA SER A 65 9.78 33.83 -4.22
C SER A 65 9.00 32.62 -3.71
N ILE A 66 9.61 31.44 -3.78
CA ILE A 66 9.01 30.15 -3.42
C ILE A 66 9.59 29.67 -2.10
N MET A 67 10.91 29.62 -1.96
CA MET A 67 11.57 29.15 -0.75
C MET A 67 11.59 30.24 0.31
N PHE A 68 11.69 29.86 1.59
CA PHE A 68 11.83 30.80 2.70
C PHE A 68 13.16 31.57 2.62
N ALA A 69 13.21 32.65 1.84
CA ALA A 69 14.44 33.35 1.48
C ALA A 69 15.12 34.09 2.65
N PHE A 70 14.34 34.45 3.68
CA PHE A 70 14.82 35.27 4.80
C PHE A 70 15.60 34.51 5.86
N ASP A 71 15.47 33.17 5.92
CA ASP A 71 16.17 32.32 6.89
C ASP A 71 16.92 31.23 6.13
N PRO A 72 18.28 31.20 6.18
CA PRO A 72 19.06 30.20 5.48
C PRO A 72 18.68 28.77 5.88
N LEU A 73 18.25 28.60 7.13
CA LEU A 73 17.84 27.30 7.66
C LEU A 73 16.47 26.89 7.14
N GLY A 74 15.54 27.83 7.07
CA GLY A 74 14.23 27.62 6.42
C GLY A 74 14.39 27.27 4.94
N LYS A 75 15.25 28.02 4.22
CA LYS A 75 15.58 27.75 2.82
C LYS A 75 16.14 26.33 2.63
N PHE A 76 17.09 25.91 3.48
CA PHE A 76 17.66 24.57 3.42
C PHE A 76 16.61 23.47 3.65
N ASN A 77 15.77 23.64 4.68
CA ASN A 77 14.66 22.74 4.99
C ASN A 77 13.68 22.61 3.82
N ASP A 78 13.29 23.71 3.19
CA ASP A 78 12.36 23.69 2.06
C ASP A 78 12.98 22.98 0.84
N TRP A 79 14.28 23.19 0.58
CA TRP A 79 14.99 22.48 -0.49
C TRP A 79 15.04 20.97 -0.26
N ILE A 80 15.39 20.51 0.94
CA ILE A 80 15.43 19.07 1.25
C ILE A 80 14.06 18.44 1.01
N LYS A 81 12.99 19.05 1.53
CA LYS A 81 11.63 18.55 1.39
C LYS A 81 11.19 18.53 -0.07
N TYR A 82 11.47 19.59 -0.81
CA TYR A 82 11.14 19.69 -2.23
C TYR A 82 11.88 18.62 -3.05
N TYR A 83 13.19 18.46 -2.85
CA TYR A 83 13.97 17.42 -3.54
C TYR A 83 13.52 16.01 -3.16
N ALA A 84 13.18 15.76 -1.89
CA ALA A 84 12.63 14.49 -1.45
C ALA A 84 11.28 14.19 -2.13
N ALA A 85 10.39 15.17 -2.19
CA ALA A 85 9.08 15.05 -2.84
C ALA A 85 9.20 14.85 -4.37
N ILE A 86 10.10 15.59 -5.03
CA ILE A 86 10.43 15.41 -6.45
C ILE A 86 10.95 14.01 -6.70
N THR A 87 11.99 13.60 -5.98
CA THR A 87 12.67 12.32 -6.22
C THR A 87 11.69 11.18 -6.04
N THR A 88 10.87 11.26 -5.00
CA THR A 88 9.78 10.31 -4.75
C THR A 88 8.78 10.28 -5.91
N SER A 89 8.34 11.44 -6.39
CA SER A 89 7.38 11.53 -7.49
C SER A 89 7.95 11.01 -8.81
N CYS A 90 9.23 11.30 -9.11
CA CYS A 90 9.95 10.75 -10.26
C CYS A 90 9.99 9.22 -10.22
N ILE A 91 10.39 8.64 -9.08
CA ILE A 91 10.47 7.19 -8.91
C ILE A 91 9.07 6.56 -9.07
N ILE A 92 8.03 7.18 -8.50
CA ILE A 92 6.64 6.72 -8.65
C ILE A 92 6.21 6.72 -10.12
N LEU A 93 6.46 7.82 -10.85
CA LEU A 93 6.06 7.92 -12.26
C LEU A 93 6.82 6.92 -13.13
N LEU A 94 8.13 6.80 -12.92
CA LEU A 94 9.00 5.88 -13.65
C LEU A 94 8.62 4.43 -13.38
N GLU A 95 8.46 4.04 -12.11
CA GLU A 95 8.07 2.67 -11.74
C GLU A 95 6.68 2.34 -12.28
N SER A 96 5.72 3.26 -12.14
CA SER A 96 4.37 3.06 -12.68
C SER A 96 4.43 2.83 -14.19
N TYR A 97 5.18 3.67 -14.91
CA TYR A 97 5.33 3.56 -16.36
C TYR A 97 5.96 2.22 -16.79
N VAL A 98 7.05 1.82 -16.15
CA VAL A 98 7.81 0.61 -16.51
C VAL A 98 7.06 -0.66 -16.12
N ARG A 99 6.44 -0.68 -14.93
CA ARG A 99 5.87 -1.90 -14.32
C ARG A 99 4.34 -2.01 -14.44
N VAL A 100 3.74 -1.33 -15.42
CA VAL A 100 2.29 -1.36 -15.61
C VAL A 100 1.74 -2.78 -15.84
N GLU A 101 2.56 -3.70 -16.36
CA GLU A 101 2.16 -5.06 -16.69
C GLU A 101 1.91 -5.90 -15.43
N GLU A 102 2.68 -5.66 -14.38
CA GLU A 102 2.58 -6.30 -13.08
C GLU A 102 1.27 -5.92 -12.38
N LEU A 103 0.86 -4.65 -12.49
CA LEU A 103 -0.45 -4.20 -12.01
C LEU A 103 -1.60 -4.85 -12.81
N ILE A 104 -1.45 -4.97 -14.13
CA ILE A 104 -2.43 -5.70 -14.97
C ILE A 104 -2.53 -7.15 -14.51
N ASP A 105 -1.39 -7.78 -14.23
CA ASP A 105 -1.32 -9.16 -13.77
C ASP A 105 -2.00 -9.37 -12.41
N VAL A 106 -1.86 -8.43 -11.46
CA VAL A 106 -2.61 -8.45 -10.19
C VAL A 106 -4.11 -8.58 -10.44
N PHE A 107 -4.67 -7.72 -11.29
CA PHE A 107 -6.10 -7.75 -11.61
C PHE A 107 -6.50 -8.97 -12.44
N HIS A 108 -5.62 -9.46 -13.32
CA HIS A 108 -5.88 -10.68 -14.06
C HIS A 108 -5.95 -11.90 -13.13
N GLN A 109 -5.02 -12.01 -12.17
CA GLN A 109 -5.06 -13.06 -11.14
C GLN A 109 -6.29 -12.93 -10.26
N SER A 110 -6.70 -11.72 -9.86
CA SER A 110 -7.91 -11.52 -9.06
C SER A 110 -9.16 -12.02 -9.78
N PHE A 111 -9.30 -11.75 -11.08
CA PHE A 111 -10.41 -12.28 -11.90
C PHE A 111 -10.41 -13.80 -12.01
N LYS A 112 -9.23 -14.38 -12.26
CA LYS A 112 -9.06 -15.84 -12.33
C LYS A 112 -9.48 -16.49 -11.00
N LEU A 113 -9.12 -15.87 -9.89
CA LEU A 113 -9.44 -16.34 -8.55
C LEU A 113 -10.95 -16.25 -8.27
N GLU A 114 -11.60 -15.15 -8.66
CA GLU A 114 -13.06 -15.04 -8.58
C GLU A 114 -13.78 -16.11 -9.40
N ALA A 115 -13.30 -16.41 -10.61
CA ALA A 115 -13.87 -17.45 -11.44
C ALA A 115 -13.76 -18.83 -10.77
N ILE A 116 -12.62 -19.12 -10.13
CA ILE A 116 -12.42 -20.35 -9.36
C ILE A 116 -13.39 -20.43 -8.18
N PHE A 117 -13.51 -19.36 -7.39
CA PHE A 117 -14.41 -19.37 -6.23
C PHE A 117 -15.90 -19.47 -6.63
N ARG A 118 -16.30 -18.83 -7.74
CA ARG A 118 -17.64 -19.01 -8.30
C ARG A 118 -17.89 -20.45 -8.76
N ALA A 119 -16.89 -21.10 -9.36
CA ALA A 119 -17.01 -22.51 -9.76
C ALA A 119 -17.21 -23.45 -8.56
N ILE A 120 -16.68 -23.12 -7.39
CA ILE A 120 -16.89 -23.88 -6.13
C ILE A 120 -18.21 -23.49 -5.43
N LYS A 121 -19.03 -22.63 -6.04
CA LYS A 121 -20.27 -22.08 -5.45
C LYS A 121 -20.03 -21.35 -4.12
N ILE A 122 -18.87 -20.73 -3.96
CA ILE A 122 -18.62 -19.84 -2.82
C ILE A 122 -19.29 -18.52 -3.14
N ASP A 123 -20.27 -18.13 -2.31
CA ASP A 123 -20.93 -16.84 -2.47
C ASP A 123 -19.97 -15.71 -2.08
N LEU A 124 -19.26 -15.21 -3.09
CA LEU A 124 -18.36 -14.07 -2.97
C LEU A 124 -19.11 -12.74 -2.89
N SER A 125 -20.40 -12.69 -3.26
CA SER A 125 -21.11 -11.42 -3.43
C SER A 125 -21.17 -10.65 -2.10
N GLN A 126 -21.63 -11.32 -1.04
CA GLN A 126 -21.74 -10.73 0.29
C GLN A 126 -20.38 -10.41 0.92
N GLN A 127 -19.36 -11.26 0.69
CA GLN A 127 -18.03 -11.05 1.25
C GLN A 127 -17.26 -9.93 0.53
N ASN A 128 -17.40 -9.84 -0.80
CA ASN A 128 -16.79 -8.76 -1.60
C ASN A 128 -17.39 -7.39 -1.25
N GLU A 129 -18.70 -7.32 -1.00
CA GLU A 129 -19.36 -6.06 -0.60
C GLU A 129 -18.83 -5.55 0.74
N ASN A 130 -18.70 -6.44 1.73
CA ASN A 130 -18.16 -6.09 3.04
C ASN A 130 -16.70 -5.62 2.95
N SER A 131 -15.85 -6.33 2.22
CA SER A 131 -14.43 -5.95 2.09
C SER A 131 -14.25 -4.64 1.33
N THR A 132 -15.02 -4.43 0.24
CA THR A 132 -15.01 -3.17 -0.49
C THR A 132 -15.48 -2.02 0.40
N ARG A 133 -16.55 -2.23 1.19
CA ARG A 133 -17.06 -1.22 2.13
C ARG A 133 -16.05 -0.87 3.22
N ILE A 134 -15.33 -1.86 3.75
CA ILE A 134 -14.26 -1.64 4.73
C ILE A 134 -13.14 -0.81 4.12
N TYR A 135 -12.65 -1.18 2.93
CA TYR A 135 -11.63 -0.39 2.22
C TYR A 135 -12.10 1.05 1.97
N MET A 136 -13.32 1.22 1.47
CA MET A 136 -13.92 2.53 1.23
C MET A 136 -13.99 3.38 2.49
N ARG A 137 -14.36 2.80 3.64
CA ARG A 137 -14.36 3.50 4.93
C ARG A 137 -12.95 3.95 5.32
N LYS A 138 -11.94 3.06 5.20
CA LYS A 138 -10.54 3.41 5.46
C LYS A 138 -10.06 4.54 4.53
N PHE A 139 -10.37 4.44 3.25
CA PHE A 139 -10.00 5.44 2.24
C PHE A 139 -10.63 6.80 2.54
N VAL A 140 -11.95 6.86 2.75
CA VAL A 140 -12.66 8.11 3.06
C VAL A 140 -12.15 8.71 4.37
N PHE A 141 -11.99 7.89 5.41
CA PHE A 141 -11.43 8.34 6.68
C PHE A 141 -10.05 8.98 6.48
N TYR A 142 -9.17 8.33 5.73
CA TYR A 142 -7.84 8.85 5.44
C TYR A 142 -7.88 10.17 4.66
N ILE A 143 -8.68 10.26 3.60
CA ILE A 143 -8.82 11.50 2.82
C ILE A 143 -9.39 12.64 3.66
N VAL A 144 -10.42 12.38 4.48
CA VAL A 144 -11.00 13.39 5.38
C VAL A 144 -9.96 13.86 6.39
N LEU A 145 -9.21 12.94 6.98
CA LEU A 145 -8.17 13.26 7.95
C LEU A 145 -7.03 14.08 7.32
N LEU A 146 -6.58 13.69 6.11
CA LEU A 146 -5.61 14.48 5.35
C LEU A 146 -6.14 15.88 5.04
N PHE A 147 -7.37 15.98 4.55
CA PHE A 147 -7.98 17.26 4.22
C PHE A 147 -8.11 18.15 5.46
N ALA A 148 -8.47 17.58 6.61
CA ALA A 148 -8.53 18.31 7.87
C ALA A 148 -7.15 18.85 8.30
N LEU A 149 -6.08 18.06 8.15
CA LEU A 149 -4.72 18.53 8.45
C LEU A 149 -4.24 19.63 7.51
N GLU A 150 -4.50 19.52 6.21
CA GLU A 150 -4.14 20.54 5.24
C GLU A 150 -4.98 21.82 5.41
N LEU A 151 -6.26 21.68 5.76
CA LEU A 151 -7.12 22.84 6.03
C LEU A 151 -6.72 23.55 7.32
N TRP A 152 -6.25 22.80 8.32
CA TRP A 152 -5.76 23.34 9.59
C TRP A 152 -4.54 24.24 9.41
N SER A 153 -3.63 23.91 8.49
CA SER A 153 -2.42 24.71 8.23
C SER A 153 -2.65 25.90 7.30
N LEU A 154 -3.78 25.92 6.58
CA LEU A 154 -4.08 26.91 5.54
C LEU A 154 -4.08 28.37 6.05
N PRO A 155 -4.66 28.71 7.22
CA PRO A 155 -4.60 30.09 7.74
C PRO A 155 -3.17 30.60 7.95
N PHE A 156 -2.25 29.73 8.36
CA PHE A 156 -0.85 30.07 8.54
C PHE A 156 -0.17 30.31 7.19
N LEU A 157 -0.42 29.45 6.21
CA LEU A 157 0.11 29.58 4.85
C LEU A 157 -0.37 30.87 4.17
N LEU A 158 -1.65 31.24 4.32
CA LEU A 158 -2.20 32.46 3.72
C LEU A 158 -1.54 33.75 4.23
N ARG A 159 -0.95 33.73 5.43
CA ARG A 159 -0.24 34.89 5.99
C ARG A 159 1.13 35.10 5.35
N ASN A 160 1.72 34.06 4.76
CA ASN A 160 3.07 34.11 4.19
C ASN A 160 3.07 33.64 2.74
N THR A 161 3.21 34.58 1.81
CA THR A 161 3.16 34.34 0.37
C THR A 161 4.21 33.32 -0.10
N SER A 162 5.42 33.31 0.47
CA SER A 162 6.44 32.33 0.07
C SER A 162 6.05 30.92 0.48
N GLN A 163 5.54 30.75 1.70
CA GLN A 163 5.08 29.44 2.20
C GLN A 163 3.85 28.94 1.44
N LEU A 164 2.94 29.84 1.06
CA LEU A 164 1.81 29.50 0.20
C LEU A 164 2.29 29.03 -1.18
N ASN A 165 3.23 29.75 -1.81
CA ASN A 165 3.80 29.37 -3.10
C ASN A 165 4.49 28.00 -3.03
N TYR A 166 5.30 27.77 -2.00
CA TYR A 166 5.92 26.47 -1.72
C TYR A 166 4.88 25.36 -1.57
N TRP A 167 3.82 25.61 -0.79
CA TRP A 167 2.75 24.65 -0.56
C TRP A 167 2.02 24.31 -1.86
N ILE A 168 1.64 25.30 -2.66
CA ILE A 168 0.95 25.09 -3.95
C ILE A 168 1.80 24.22 -4.89
N LEU A 169 3.12 24.44 -4.92
CA LEU A 169 4.03 23.70 -5.81
C LEU A 169 4.36 22.30 -5.28
N SER A 170 4.48 22.11 -3.97
CA SER A 170 4.81 20.82 -3.36
C SER A 170 3.59 19.91 -3.16
N MET A 171 2.40 20.47 -2.95
CA MET A 171 1.16 19.73 -2.69
C MET A 171 0.88 18.63 -3.73
N PRO A 172 0.93 18.89 -5.05
CA PRO A 172 0.67 17.85 -6.05
C PRO A 172 1.62 16.64 -5.93
N LEU A 173 2.89 16.88 -5.60
CA LEU A 173 3.90 15.84 -5.42
C LEU A 173 3.60 14.98 -4.18
N VAL A 174 3.25 15.64 -3.08
CA VAL A 174 2.86 14.97 -1.82
C VAL A 174 1.56 14.18 -2.00
N ILE A 175 0.58 14.75 -2.69
CA ILE A 175 -0.68 14.08 -3.03
C ILE A 175 -0.40 12.83 -3.85
N GLN A 176 0.44 12.91 -4.89
CA GLN A 176 0.82 11.75 -5.70
C GLN A 176 1.45 10.63 -4.84
N SER A 177 2.37 10.98 -3.93
CA SER A 177 2.96 10.03 -2.98
C SER A 177 1.91 9.35 -2.10
N ARG A 178 0.99 10.12 -1.49
CA ARG A 178 -0.09 9.61 -0.62
C ARG A 178 -1.07 8.71 -1.39
N PHE A 179 -1.47 9.09 -2.60
CA PHE A 179 -2.30 8.24 -3.45
C PHE A 179 -1.56 6.96 -3.86
N ARG A 180 -0.26 7.00 -4.12
CA ARG A 180 0.51 5.78 -4.40
C ARG A 180 0.49 4.81 -3.21
N GLN A 181 0.62 5.31 -1.99
CA GLN A 181 0.49 4.49 -0.77
C GLN A 181 -0.91 3.89 -0.63
N LEU A 182 -1.98 4.67 -0.89
CA LEU A 182 -3.36 4.18 -0.88
C LEU A 182 -3.62 3.10 -1.94
N GLN A 183 -3.02 3.24 -3.12
CA GLN A 183 -3.10 2.25 -4.19
C GLN A 183 -2.44 0.94 -3.76
N HIS A 184 -1.27 1.03 -3.12
CA HIS A 184 -0.58 -0.14 -2.60
C HIS A 184 -1.37 -0.84 -1.48
N LEU A 185 -1.90 -0.07 -0.53
CA LEU A 185 -2.75 -0.58 0.55
C LEU A 185 -4.00 -1.29 0.01
N TYR A 186 -4.59 -0.78 -1.06
CA TYR A 186 -5.71 -1.44 -1.74
C TYR A 186 -5.34 -2.83 -2.26
N CYS A 187 -4.19 -2.95 -2.94
CA CYS A 187 -3.72 -4.24 -3.45
C CYS A 187 -3.41 -5.24 -2.32
N ILE A 188 -2.87 -4.77 -1.20
CA ILE A 188 -2.69 -5.59 0.01
C ILE A 188 -4.05 -6.05 0.56
N ASP A 189 -5.00 -5.13 0.76
CA ASP A 189 -6.33 -5.45 1.27
C ASP A 189 -7.07 -6.44 0.34
N LEU A 190 -6.85 -6.36 -0.97
CA LEU A 190 -7.37 -7.32 -1.96
C LEU A 190 -6.78 -8.72 -1.77
N CYS A 191 -5.45 -8.84 -1.65
CA CYS A 191 -4.79 -10.12 -1.36
C CYS A 191 -5.27 -10.71 -0.03
N HIS A 192 -5.42 -9.86 0.98
CA HIS A 192 -5.89 -10.23 2.30
C HIS A 192 -7.34 -10.73 2.27
N HIS A 193 -8.22 -10.05 1.52
CA HIS A 193 -9.60 -10.49 1.32
C HIS A 193 -9.65 -11.91 0.76
N TYR A 194 -8.92 -12.18 -0.33
CA TYR A 194 -8.91 -13.51 -0.92
C TYR A 194 -8.26 -14.57 -0.03
N SER A 195 -7.21 -14.21 0.70
CA SER A 195 -6.58 -15.08 1.69
C SER A 195 -7.56 -15.46 2.80
N ARG A 196 -8.40 -14.52 3.23
CA ARG A 196 -9.43 -14.75 4.26
C ARG A 196 -10.52 -15.66 3.72
N THR A 197 -10.98 -15.42 2.50
CA THR A 197 -11.93 -16.33 1.83
C THR A 197 -11.35 -17.74 1.73
N LEU A 198 -10.08 -17.88 1.35
CA LEU A 198 -9.40 -19.17 1.31
C LEU A 198 -9.35 -19.85 2.69
N ALA A 199 -8.95 -19.12 3.74
CA ALA A 199 -8.90 -19.62 5.10
C ALA A 199 -10.28 -20.09 5.60
N CYS A 200 -11.34 -19.32 5.34
CA CYS A 200 -12.71 -19.70 5.67
C CYS A 200 -13.15 -20.98 4.96
N ASN A 201 -12.78 -21.16 3.69
CA ASN A 201 -13.11 -22.36 2.93
C ASN A 201 -12.37 -23.61 3.43
N ILE A 202 -11.09 -23.47 3.78
CA ILE A 202 -10.32 -24.55 4.39
C ILE A 202 -10.92 -24.92 5.75
N LYS A 203 -11.30 -23.92 6.57
CA LYS A 203 -12.00 -24.15 7.84
C LYS A 203 -13.33 -24.89 7.65
N GLN A 204 -14.16 -24.48 6.69
CA GLN A 204 -15.43 -25.16 6.40
C GLN A 204 -15.21 -26.60 5.94
N LEU A 205 -14.20 -26.83 5.10
CA LEU A 205 -13.83 -28.16 4.65
C LEU A 205 -13.33 -29.04 5.81
N ALA A 206 -12.54 -28.47 6.73
CA ALA A 206 -12.10 -29.15 7.93
C ALA A 206 -13.26 -29.55 8.84
N ILE A 207 -14.20 -28.64 9.08
CA ILE A 207 -15.41 -28.92 9.88
C ILE A 207 -16.24 -30.02 9.21
N PHE A 208 -16.45 -29.93 7.89
CA PHE A 208 -17.19 -30.93 7.13
C PHE A 208 -16.56 -32.33 7.25
N LEU A 209 -15.23 -32.44 7.16
CA LEU A 209 -14.51 -33.70 7.36
C LEU A 209 -14.71 -34.24 8.79
N ASN A 210 -14.54 -33.39 9.80
CA ASN A 210 -14.72 -33.81 11.19
C ASN A 210 -16.17 -34.25 11.49
N THR A 211 -17.17 -33.63 10.87
CA THR A 211 -18.58 -34.05 11.03
C THR A 211 -18.85 -35.40 10.36
N LEU A 212 -18.18 -35.69 9.25
CA LEU A 212 -18.28 -36.99 8.58
C LEU A 212 -17.73 -38.12 9.45
N ASP A 213 -16.60 -37.91 10.11
CA ASP A 213 -16.01 -38.93 11.00
C ASP A 213 -16.94 -39.33 12.16
N ILE A 214 -17.78 -38.41 12.64
CA ILE A 214 -18.69 -38.63 13.78
C ILE A 214 -19.98 -39.36 13.36
N THR A 215 -20.42 -39.22 12.10
CA THR A 215 -21.81 -39.55 11.71
C THR A 215 -21.99 -40.84 10.91
N THR A 216 -20.92 -41.55 10.53
CA THR A 216 -21.06 -42.77 9.70
C THR A 216 -20.40 -44.02 10.29
N PRO A 217 -21.17 -44.86 11.02
CA PRO A 217 -20.78 -46.24 11.31
C PRO A 217 -21.23 -47.29 10.26
N CYS A 218 -21.93 -46.92 9.17
CA CYS A 218 -22.47 -47.91 8.21
C CYS A 218 -22.18 -47.56 6.73
N ASN A 219 -21.56 -48.53 6.03
CA ASN A 219 -21.18 -48.58 4.60
C ASN A 219 -22.25 -48.07 3.60
N PRO A 220 -21.87 -47.49 2.43
CA PRO A 220 -21.26 -48.26 1.33
C PRO A 220 -20.02 -47.61 0.68
N ILE A 221 -19.02 -48.44 0.44
CA ILE A 221 -17.69 -48.21 -0.16
C ILE A 221 -17.70 -47.34 -1.44
N SER A 222 -18.81 -47.30 -2.20
CA SER A 222 -18.94 -46.50 -3.42
C SER A 222 -19.18 -45.00 -3.14
N LEU A 223 -19.92 -44.67 -2.08
CA LEU A 223 -20.21 -43.30 -1.68
C LEU A 223 -18.97 -42.63 -1.08
N GLU A 224 -18.18 -43.40 -0.35
CA GLU A 224 -16.89 -42.98 0.21
C GLU A 224 -15.89 -42.62 -0.89
N LYS A 225 -15.81 -43.43 -1.96
CA LYS A 225 -14.95 -43.15 -3.12
C LYS A 225 -15.32 -41.85 -3.84
N TYR A 226 -16.61 -41.56 -4.00
CA TYR A 226 -17.06 -40.30 -4.61
C TYR A 226 -16.78 -39.10 -3.69
N ARG A 227 -17.00 -39.25 -2.38
CA ARG A 227 -16.70 -38.23 -1.36
C ARG A 227 -15.21 -37.89 -1.32
N MET A 228 -14.33 -38.89 -1.26
CA MET A 228 -12.87 -38.67 -1.26
C MET A 228 -12.38 -38.01 -2.54
N LYS A 229 -12.91 -38.40 -3.71
CA LYS A 229 -12.62 -37.70 -4.98
C LYS A 229 -13.05 -36.23 -4.95
N PHE A 230 -14.23 -35.93 -4.39
CA PHE A 230 -14.70 -34.55 -4.24
C PHE A 230 -13.82 -33.73 -3.29
N ILE A 231 -13.44 -34.30 -2.15
CA ILE A 231 -12.55 -33.66 -1.16
C ILE A 231 -11.17 -33.40 -1.78
N HIS A 232 -10.56 -34.40 -2.42
CA HIS A 232 -9.29 -34.27 -3.11
C HIS A 232 -9.34 -33.17 -4.18
N HIS A 233 -10.38 -33.17 -5.01
CA HIS A 233 -10.59 -32.14 -6.03
C HIS A 233 -10.70 -30.74 -5.40
N ARG A 234 -11.43 -30.61 -4.29
CA ARG A 234 -11.59 -29.34 -3.58
C ARG A 234 -10.28 -28.85 -2.98
N PHE A 235 -9.47 -29.71 -2.37
CA PHE A 235 -8.13 -29.34 -1.90
C PHE A 235 -7.21 -28.89 -3.03
N LYS A 236 -7.21 -29.59 -4.16
CA LYS A 236 -6.42 -29.20 -5.33
C LYS A 236 -6.81 -27.82 -5.84
N ILE A 237 -8.11 -27.48 -5.81
CA ILE A 237 -8.57 -26.14 -6.17
C ILE A 237 -8.12 -25.10 -5.12
N LEU A 238 -8.25 -25.39 -3.83
CA LEU A 238 -7.84 -24.46 -2.76
C LEU A 238 -6.32 -24.20 -2.79
N GLN A 239 -5.51 -25.23 -3.05
CA GLN A 239 -4.07 -25.11 -3.25
C GLN A 239 -3.77 -24.22 -4.47
N LYS A 240 -4.45 -24.45 -5.60
CA LYS A 240 -4.32 -23.59 -6.78
C LYS A 240 -4.73 -22.14 -6.49
N SER A 241 -5.76 -21.92 -5.68
CA SER A 241 -6.18 -20.59 -5.25
C SER A 241 -5.10 -19.91 -4.41
N TYR A 242 -4.44 -20.63 -3.50
CA TYR A 242 -3.30 -20.12 -2.74
C TYR A 242 -2.16 -19.67 -3.66
N TYR A 243 -1.76 -20.52 -4.60
CA TYR A 243 -0.73 -20.18 -5.59
C TYR A 243 -1.03 -18.88 -6.35
N ILE A 244 -2.30 -18.68 -6.75
CA ILE A 244 -2.73 -17.46 -7.44
C ILE A 244 -2.61 -16.24 -6.52
N ILE A 245 -2.96 -16.38 -5.24
CA ILE A 245 -2.81 -15.30 -4.24
C ILE A 245 -1.34 -14.95 -4.04
N TRP A 246 -0.47 -15.96 -3.90
CA TRP A 246 0.97 -15.76 -3.78
C TRP A 246 1.53 -15.04 -5.02
N LYS A 247 1.19 -15.51 -6.23
CA LYS A 247 1.61 -14.85 -7.48
C LYS A 247 1.12 -13.40 -7.56
N MET A 248 -0.10 -13.14 -7.10
CA MET A 248 -0.66 -11.79 -7.03
C MET A 248 0.14 -10.91 -6.07
N ALA A 249 0.47 -11.40 -4.87
CA ALA A 249 1.29 -10.66 -3.91
C ALA A 249 2.70 -10.39 -4.43
N ASN A 250 3.33 -11.34 -5.12
CA ASN A 250 4.62 -11.12 -5.76
C ASN A 250 4.54 -10.02 -6.83
N SER A 251 3.46 -10.01 -7.63
CA SER A 251 3.22 -8.95 -8.63
C SER A 251 3.00 -7.58 -7.97
N VAL A 252 2.37 -7.52 -6.80
CA VAL A 252 2.25 -6.30 -5.99
C VAL A 252 3.62 -5.81 -5.51
N ASN A 253 4.46 -6.70 -4.97
CA ASN A 253 5.80 -6.34 -4.51
C ASN A 253 6.68 -5.81 -5.65
N LEU A 254 6.61 -6.45 -6.83
CA LEU A 254 7.29 -5.96 -8.02
C LEU A 254 6.72 -4.60 -8.44
N TYR A 255 5.41 -4.41 -8.48
CA TYR A 255 4.85 -3.14 -8.95
C TYR A 255 5.12 -1.95 -8.03
N PHE A 256 5.15 -2.15 -6.71
CA PHE A 256 5.27 -1.05 -5.73
C PHE A 256 6.63 -0.93 -5.05
N GLY A 257 7.58 -1.83 -5.31
CA GLY A 257 8.81 -1.94 -4.53
C GLY A 257 9.57 -0.62 -4.39
N TRP A 258 9.99 0.01 -5.48
CA TRP A 258 10.79 1.24 -5.47
C TRP A 258 9.96 2.43 -5.03
N SER A 259 8.69 2.53 -5.44
CA SER A 259 7.83 3.63 -4.99
C SER A 259 7.61 3.60 -3.47
N GLN A 260 7.50 2.42 -2.85
CA GLN A 260 7.42 2.36 -1.39
C GLN A 260 8.75 2.76 -0.75
N VAL A 261 9.90 2.27 -1.23
CA VAL A 261 11.21 2.70 -0.72
C VAL A 261 11.35 4.21 -0.77
N ALA A 262 11.02 4.82 -1.91
CA ALA A 262 11.07 6.26 -2.10
C ALA A 262 10.08 7.00 -1.20
N ASN A 263 8.84 6.50 -1.06
CA ASN A 263 7.86 7.08 -0.15
C ASN A 263 8.32 7.05 1.31
N TYR A 264 8.88 5.94 1.79
CA TYR A 264 9.39 5.83 3.15
C TYR A 264 10.60 6.74 3.37
N ALA A 265 11.55 6.78 2.43
CA ALA A 265 12.70 7.69 2.50
C ALA A 265 12.28 9.16 2.46
N GLY A 266 11.36 9.52 1.56
CA GLY A 266 10.81 10.88 1.46
C GLY A 266 10.06 11.30 2.73
N GLN A 267 9.24 10.41 3.30
CA GLN A 267 8.56 10.65 4.57
C GLN A 267 9.54 10.77 5.74
N PHE A 268 10.60 9.98 5.77
CA PHE A 268 11.65 10.09 6.78
C PHE A 268 12.30 11.48 6.73
N LEU A 269 12.74 11.92 5.54
CA LEU A 269 13.37 13.23 5.34
C LEU A 269 12.41 14.37 5.65
N GLN A 270 11.16 14.27 5.20
CA GLN A 270 10.11 15.24 5.49
C GLN A 270 9.91 15.41 7.00
N LEU A 271 9.71 14.31 7.73
CA LEU A 271 9.49 14.33 9.18
C LEU A 271 10.70 14.86 9.93
N LEU A 272 11.90 14.41 9.57
CA LEU A 272 13.14 14.88 10.17
C LEU A 272 13.27 16.41 10.00
N SER A 273 12.99 16.90 8.80
CA SER A 273 13.03 18.33 8.48
C SER A 273 11.91 19.12 9.18
N ASP A 274 10.70 18.56 9.27
CA ASP A 274 9.58 19.15 10.02
C ASP A 274 9.91 19.30 11.51
N PHE A 275 10.51 18.29 12.14
CA PHE A 275 10.92 18.35 13.55
C PHE A 275 12.06 19.33 13.80
N TYR A 276 13.04 19.34 12.90
CA TYR A 276 14.14 20.27 12.95
C TYR A 276 13.65 21.72 12.88
N TRP A 277 12.74 22.00 11.91
CA TRP A 277 12.11 23.29 11.75
C TRP A 277 11.25 23.68 12.96
N LEU A 278 10.48 22.73 13.50
CA LEU A 278 9.67 22.95 14.69
C LEU A 278 10.53 23.36 15.89
N TYR A 279 11.65 22.67 16.13
CA TYR A 279 12.56 23.02 17.22
C TYR A 279 13.20 24.40 17.02
N TRP A 280 13.67 24.71 15.81
CA TRP A 280 14.23 26.03 15.50
C TRP A 280 13.21 27.16 15.76
N ARG A 281 11.94 26.92 15.41
CA ARG A 281 10.85 27.88 15.65
C ARG A 281 10.57 28.09 17.14
N PHE A 282 10.61 27.00 17.92
CA PHE A 282 10.51 27.10 19.39
C PHE A 282 11.68 27.85 19.99
N TYR A 283 12.90 27.62 19.51
CA TYR A 283 14.11 28.28 20.00
C TYR A 283 14.09 29.80 19.74
N ASN A 284 13.60 30.24 18.59
CA ASN A 284 13.53 31.66 18.21
C ASN A 284 12.25 32.38 18.67
N GLU A 285 11.48 31.79 19.60
CA GLU A 285 10.22 32.34 20.14
C GLU A 285 9.18 32.76 19.10
N SER A 286 9.32 32.28 17.85
CA SER A 286 8.38 32.63 16.79
C SER A 286 7.21 31.66 16.86
N TYR A 287 6.08 32.13 17.38
CA TYR A 287 4.84 31.35 17.45
C TYR A 287 4.30 31.07 16.05
N GLY A 288 4.57 29.88 15.54
CA GLY A 288 4.03 29.35 14.29
C GLY A 288 4.19 27.84 14.31
N PHE A 289 3.09 27.11 14.47
CA PHE A 289 3.14 25.66 14.45
C PHE A 289 3.54 25.22 13.05
N GLY A 290 4.68 24.53 12.94
CA GLY A 290 5.12 23.94 11.69
C GLY A 290 4.07 22.96 11.16
N MET A 291 3.99 22.85 9.83
CA MET A 291 3.24 21.84 9.10
C MET A 291 3.64 20.44 9.57
N CYS A 292 3.04 19.95 10.65
CA CYS A 292 3.28 18.60 11.11
C CYS A 292 2.48 17.68 10.18
N SER A 293 3.08 17.31 9.05
CA SER A 293 2.55 16.37 8.06
C SER A 293 2.53 14.92 8.58
N MET A 294 2.39 14.77 9.90
CA MET A 294 2.72 13.60 10.71
C MET A 294 1.70 12.47 10.65
N LEU A 295 0.99 12.32 9.52
CA LEU A 295 0.20 11.12 9.27
C LEU A 295 1.05 10.10 8.54
N MET A 296 1.95 9.50 9.31
CA MET A 296 2.38 8.14 9.05
C MET A 296 1.11 7.28 8.97
N MET A 297 0.96 6.52 7.89
CA MET A 297 -0.09 5.51 7.72
C MET A 297 0.07 4.41 8.77
N SER A 298 -0.27 4.66 10.04
CA SER A 298 -0.25 3.69 11.13
C SER A 298 -1.42 2.69 11.07
N ASN A 299 -2.21 2.73 9.99
CA ASN A 299 -3.28 1.77 9.73
C ASN A 299 -2.80 0.43 9.13
N PHE A 300 -1.50 0.10 9.23
CA PHE A 300 -0.98 -1.23 8.85
C PHE A 300 -1.41 -2.28 9.89
N ILE A 301 -2.69 -2.64 9.86
CA ILE A 301 -3.35 -3.59 10.76
C ILE A 301 -2.74 -4.99 10.62
N ASN A 302 -2.11 -5.52 11.68
CA ASN A 302 -1.98 -6.94 12.04
C ASN A 302 -2.26 -8.00 10.95
N TYR A 303 -1.46 -8.03 9.87
CA TYR A 303 -1.57 -9.01 8.79
C TYR A 303 -0.96 -10.41 9.04
N PRO A 304 0.06 -10.63 9.91
CA PRO A 304 0.74 -11.93 9.97
C PRO A 304 -0.16 -13.07 10.49
N HIS A 305 -1.23 -12.74 11.22
CA HIS A 305 -2.14 -13.74 11.78
C HIS A 305 -2.93 -14.53 10.74
N LEU A 306 -3.17 -13.98 9.53
CA LEU A 306 -4.05 -14.63 8.57
C LEU A 306 -3.41 -15.85 7.90
N ILE A 307 -2.15 -15.75 7.49
CA ILE A 307 -1.43 -16.88 6.86
C ILE A 307 -1.23 -18.01 7.88
N GLN A 308 -0.92 -17.64 9.12
CA GLN A 308 -0.82 -18.59 10.22
C GLN A 308 -2.14 -19.35 10.44
N SER A 309 -3.29 -18.67 10.29
CA SER A 309 -4.60 -19.32 10.39
C SER A 309 -4.82 -20.40 9.32
N ILE A 310 -4.38 -20.18 8.07
CA ILE A 310 -4.49 -21.16 6.99
C ILE A 310 -3.70 -22.42 7.34
N SER A 311 -2.45 -22.25 7.81
CA SER A 311 -1.60 -23.35 8.23
C SER A 311 -2.21 -24.15 9.37
N ILE A 312 -2.80 -23.49 10.38
CA ILE A 312 -3.45 -24.15 11.51
C ILE A 312 -4.64 -25.00 11.06
N TRP A 313 -5.48 -24.49 10.16
CA TRP A 313 -6.63 -25.26 9.65
C TRP A 313 -6.22 -26.43 8.76
N LEU A 314 -5.18 -26.27 7.94
CA LEU A 314 -4.64 -27.39 7.16
C LEU A 314 -4.07 -28.49 8.05
N HIS A 315 -3.33 -28.11 9.09
CA HIS A 315 -2.80 -29.06 10.06
C HIS A 315 -3.92 -29.86 10.73
N ARG A 316 -5.03 -29.22 11.10
CA ARG A 316 -6.21 -29.91 11.67
C ARG A 316 -6.83 -30.93 10.72
N VAL A 317 -6.91 -30.63 9.42
CA VAL A 317 -7.41 -31.57 8.40
C VAL A 317 -6.49 -32.78 8.26
N LYS A 318 -5.16 -32.59 8.38
CA LYS A 318 -4.20 -33.69 8.21
C LYS A 318 -4.48 -34.88 9.12
N PHE A 319 -4.94 -34.64 10.35
CA PHE A 319 -5.19 -35.69 11.32
C PHE A 319 -6.51 -36.45 11.10
N THR A 320 -7.41 -35.94 10.24
CA THR A 320 -8.71 -36.58 10.01
C THR A 320 -8.77 -37.39 8.72
N VAL A 321 -7.79 -37.26 7.82
CA VAL A 321 -7.83 -37.95 6.52
C VAL A 321 -6.81 -39.08 6.42
N TYR A 322 -7.31 -40.32 6.26
CA TYR A 322 -6.49 -41.53 6.10
C TYR A 322 -6.12 -41.87 4.64
N ASP A 323 -6.73 -41.21 3.64
CA ASP A 323 -6.44 -41.42 2.22
C ASP A 323 -5.05 -40.87 1.85
N SER A 324 -4.17 -41.74 1.33
CA SER A 324 -2.79 -41.40 0.97
C SER A 324 -2.70 -40.27 -0.06
N LYS A 325 -3.61 -40.19 -1.04
CA LYS A 325 -3.59 -39.14 -2.09
C LYS A 325 -4.01 -37.78 -1.55
N ILE A 326 -4.98 -37.75 -0.63
CA ILE A 326 -5.40 -36.50 0.01
C ILE A 326 -4.32 -36.03 0.97
N SER A 327 -3.73 -36.95 1.74
CA SER A 327 -2.61 -36.66 2.63
C SER A 327 -1.41 -36.08 1.86
N GLU A 328 -1.03 -36.68 0.73
CA GLU A 328 0.02 -36.15 -0.15
C GLU A 328 -0.29 -34.73 -0.64
N THR A 329 -1.53 -34.50 -1.10
CA THR A 329 -1.96 -33.16 -1.55
C THR A 329 -1.90 -32.13 -0.43
N LEU A 330 -2.28 -32.53 0.78
CA LEU A 330 -2.28 -31.66 1.95
C LEU A 330 -0.85 -31.35 2.41
N ILE A 331 0.05 -32.34 2.38
CA ILE A 331 1.48 -32.14 2.63
C ILE A 331 2.05 -31.17 1.60
N ASN A 332 1.79 -31.38 0.31
CA ASN A 332 2.23 -30.48 -0.75
C ASN A 332 1.69 -29.06 -0.59
N PHE A 333 0.43 -28.92 -0.17
CA PHE A 333 -0.17 -27.61 0.11
C PHE A 333 0.47 -26.95 1.35
N SER A 334 0.72 -27.71 2.41
CA SER A 334 1.42 -27.20 3.59
C SER A 334 2.86 -26.77 3.27
N LEU A 335 3.59 -27.56 2.49
CA LEU A 335 4.93 -27.24 2.02
C LEU A 335 4.92 -25.96 1.18
N GLN A 336 3.93 -25.83 0.28
CA GLN A 336 3.77 -24.62 -0.52
C GLN A 336 3.58 -23.38 0.35
N ILE A 337 2.77 -23.44 1.41
CA ILE A 337 2.56 -22.27 2.30
C ILE A 337 3.85 -21.85 3.01
N VAL A 338 4.69 -22.82 3.36
CA VAL A 338 5.98 -22.58 4.02
C VAL A 338 7.00 -22.02 3.03
N GLN A 339 7.05 -22.55 1.81
CA GLN A 339 8.03 -22.17 0.79
C GLN A 339 7.67 -20.86 0.07
N GLU A 340 6.38 -20.60 -0.13
CA GLU A 340 5.86 -19.47 -0.90
C GLU A 340 4.97 -18.56 -0.01
N PRO A 341 5.51 -17.99 1.09
CA PRO A 341 4.70 -17.19 1.99
C PRO A 341 4.23 -15.89 1.31
N VAL A 342 2.99 -15.51 1.57
CA VAL A 342 2.40 -14.26 1.07
C VAL A 342 2.94 -13.08 1.90
N ILE A 343 4.11 -12.56 1.53
CA ILE A 343 4.78 -11.47 2.23
C ILE A 343 4.73 -10.21 1.36
N PHE A 344 4.45 -9.06 1.96
CA PHE A 344 4.56 -7.76 1.30
C PHE A 344 5.87 -7.11 1.67
N GLN A 345 6.69 -6.82 0.67
CA GLN A 345 8.05 -6.31 0.84
C GLN A 345 8.36 -5.23 -0.19
N ALA A 346 9.18 -4.26 0.21
CA ALA A 346 9.67 -3.20 -0.65
C ALA A 346 11.09 -3.55 -1.13
N MET A 347 11.24 -4.03 -2.36
CA MET A 347 12.53 -4.40 -2.99
C MET A 347 13.43 -5.30 -2.12
N GLU A 348 12.84 -6.19 -1.32
CA GLU A 348 13.59 -7.06 -0.38
C GLU A 348 14.38 -6.29 0.70
N LEU A 349 14.26 -4.95 0.76
CA LEU A 349 14.94 -4.12 1.75
C LEU A 349 14.22 -4.21 3.11
N PHE A 350 12.90 -4.16 3.09
CA PHE A 350 12.09 -4.29 4.29
C PHE A 350 10.71 -4.87 4.02
N THR A 351 10.19 -5.59 5.02
CA THR A 351 8.81 -6.04 5.08
C THR A 351 7.90 -4.87 5.44
N ILE A 352 6.72 -4.82 4.82
CA ILE A 352 5.76 -3.73 5.04
C ILE A 352 4.96 -4.08 6.30
N ASP A 353 5.62 -3.90 7.43
CA ASP A 353 5.12 -4.11 8.79
C ASP A 353 5.38 -2.86 9.67
N PHE A 354 5.19 -2.98 10.99
CA PHE A 354 5.43 -1.87 11.92
C PHE A 354 6.92 -1.60 12.21
N LYS A 355 7.85 -2.48 11.81
CA LYS A 355 9.26 -2.37 12.17
C LYS A 355 9.94 -1.17 11.47
N PRO A 356 9.78 -0.92 10.16
CA PRO A 356 10.33 0.28 9.51
C PRO A 356 9.84 1.58 10.16
N LEU A 357 8.54 1.65 10.49
CA LEU A 357 7.96 2.81 11.15
C LEU A 357 8.59 3.05 12.53
N ARG A 358 8.70 1.99 13.35
CA ARG A 358 9.35 2.06 14.67
C ARG A 358 10.82 2.47 14.54
N SER A 359 11.53 1.95 13.55
CA SER A 359 12.92 2.28 13.28
C SER A 359 13.08 3.75 12.86
N MET A 360 12.22 4.26 11.97
CA MET A 360 12.19 5.68 11.59
C MET A 360 11.95 6.59 12.80
N ILE A 361 10.94 6.30 13.63
CA ILE A 361 10.64 7.10 14.83
C ILE A 361 11.83 7.10 15.79
N SER A 362 12.47 5.94 15.98
CA SER A 362 13.68 5.84 16.81
C SER A 362 14.81 6.68 16.25
N ALA A 363 15.10 6.58 14.95
CA ALA A 363 16.16 7.32 14.30
C ALA A 363 15.93 8.84 14.36
N ILE A 364 14.70 9.30 14.06
CA ILE A 364 14.32 10.71 14.16
C ILE A 364 14.50 11.21 15.60
N THR A 365 14.03 10.46 16.60
CA THR A 365 14.21 10.83 18.01
C THR A 365 15.69 10.97 18.37
N THR A 366 16.54 10.02 17.94
CA THR A 366 17.99 10.08 18.18
C THR A 366 18.62 11.32 17.51
N TYR A 367 18.28 11.59 16.25
CA TYR A 367 18.77 12.79 15.56
C TYR A 367 18.31 14.09 16.24
N MET A 368 17.06 14.13 16.72
CA MET A 368 16.53 15.28 17.45
C MET A 368 17.26 15.50 18.77
N VAL A 369 17.54 14.44 19.55
CA VAL A 369 18.31 14.55 20.80
C VAL A 369 19.71 15.12 20.53
N LEU A 370 20.40 14.58 19.52
CA LEU A 370 21.72 15.10 19.13
C LEU A 370 21.62 16.58 18.74
N PHE A 371 20.65 16.93 17.91
CA PHE A 371 20.50 18.30 17.44
C PHE A 371 20.25 19.29 18.58
N VAL A 372 19.35 18.95 19.51
CA VAL A 372 19.06 19.78 20.71
C VAL A 372 20.32 19.99 21.56
N GLN A 373 21.17 18.98 21.69
CA GLN A 373 22.41 19.07 22.47
C GLN A 373 23.49 19.93 21.79
N PHE A 374 23.57 19.91 20.46
CA PHE A 374 24.65 20.59 19.73
C PHE A 374 24.28 22.00 19.23
N LEU A 375 23.00 22.32 19.02
CA LEU A 375 22.59 23.63 18.49
C LEU A 375 23.09 24.82 19.35
N PRO A 376 22.92 24.83 20.69
CA PRO A 376 23.36 25.97 21.50
C PRO A 376 24.86 26.24 21.40
N ARG A 377 25.67 25.19 21.20
CA ARG A 377 27.14 25.27 21.09
C ARG A 377 27.59 25.86 19.74
N LEU A 378 26.84 25.59 18.67
CA LEU A 378 27.11 26.15 17.35
C LEU A 378 26.76 27.65 17.30
N VAL A 379 25.67 28.04 17.95
CA VAL A 379 25.26 29.45 18.01
C VAL A 379 26.26 30.27 18.85
N THR A 380 26.64 29.81 20.04
CA THR A 380 27.60 30.53 20.92
C THR A 380 28.99 30.67 20.32
N SER A 381 29.47 29.66 19.57
CA SER A 381 30.78 29.75 18.88
C SER A 381 30.79 30.74 17.71
N SER A 382 29.66 30.95 17.04
CA SER A 382 29.57 31.93 15.94
C SER A 382 29.62 33.38 16.41
N TYR A 383 29.12 33.66 17.63
CA TYR A 383 29.24 34.98 18.26
C TYR A 383 30.67 35.27 18.75
N LEU A 384 31.42 34.25 19.18
CA LEU A 384 32.81 34.41 19.66
C LEU A 384 33.84 34.66 18.55
N HIS A 385 33.48 34.43 17.28
CA HIS A 385 34.35 34.67 16.12
C HIS A 385 33.95 35.91 15.29
N SER A 386 32.91 36.64 15.73
CA SER A 386 32.47 37.88 15.08
C SER A 386 32.83 39.15 15.85
N GLU A 387 33.54 39.01 16.98
CA GLU A 387 34.37 40.06 17.63
C GLU A 387 35.82 39.94 17.17
#